data_AF-A0A1H4CWH6-F1
#
_entry.id   AF-A0A1H4CWH6-F1
#
_cell.length_a   1.000
_cell.length_b   1.000
_cell.length_c   1.000
_cell.angle_alpha   90.00
_cell.angle_beta   90.00
_cell.angle_gamma   90.00
#
_symmetry.space_group_name_H-M   'P 1'
#
loop_
_entity.id
_entity.type
_entity.pdbx_description
1 polymer ?
#
loop_
_entity_poly.entity_id
_entity_poly.type
_entity_poly.pdbx_seq_one_letter_code
_entity_poly.pdbx_strand_id
1 'polypeptide(L)'
;MKHDNRRRSDNNRFDHERLRFAIRASGLYTGLFARRIGLSDSEPLYEVLTGQAPLTPALARRIHACYPQIDLEWLMTGLVGDAEPPAAGQSDV
;
A
#
# COMPACT_ATOMS: atom_id res chain seq x y z
N MET A 1 6.72 18.58 25.58
CA MET A 1 6.56 18.45 24.11
C MET A 1 6.52 16.97 23.76
N LYS A 2 5.36 16.45 23.34
CA LYS A 2 5.31 15.14 22.68
C LYS A 2 5.80 15.38 21.25
N HIS A 3 6.84 14.67 20.83
CA HIS A 3 7.25 14.71 19.43
C HIS A 3 6.18 14.00 18.60
N ASP A 4 5.24 14.77 18.07
CA ASP A 4 4.35 14.35 17.00
C ASP A 4 5.17 14.13 15.73
N ASN A 5 5.81 12.95 15.62
CA ASN A 5 6.43 12.47 14.39
C ASN A 5 5.38 12.05 13.32
N ARG A 6 4.09 12.36 13.54
CA ARG A 6 2.97 12.06 12.62
C ARG A 6 2.82 13.08 11.49
N ARG A 7 3.93 13.44 10.83
CA ARG A 7 3.90 14.40 9.70
C ARG A 7 4.73 13.94 8.51
N ARG A 8 4.61 12.65 8.13
CA ARG A 8 4.93 12.21 6.76
C ARG A 8 3.64 11.90 6.02
N SER A 9 2.85 12.95 5.76
CA SER A 9 1.79 12.99 4.74
C SER A 9 1.14 11.63 4.45
N ASP A 10 0.33 11.13 5.38
CA ASP A 10 -0.46 9.89 5.26
C ASP A 10 -1.60 10.07 4.23
N ASN A 11 -1.29 10.57 3.03
CA ASN A 11 -2.23 10.77 1.93
C ASN A 11 -2.34 9.54 1.02
N ASN A 12 -2.05 8.34 1.56
CA ASN A 12 -2.22 7.04 0.88
C ASN A 12 -3.67 6.74 0.46
N ARG A 13 -4.57 7.73 0.54
CA ARG A 13 -5.90 7.77 -0.07
C ARG A 13 -5.85 7.54 -1.58
N PHE A 14 -4.78 7.93 -2.26
CA PHE A 14 -4.69 7.83 -3.72
C PHE A 14 -3.93 6.57 -4.17
N ASP A 15 -4.47 5.92 -5.20
CA ASP A 15 -3.91 4.70 -5.81
C ASP A 15 -2.45 4.82 -6.23
N HIS A 16 -2.08 5.96 -6.83
CA HIS A 16 -0.72 6.21 -7.28
C HIS A 16 0.27 6.29 -6.12
N GLU A 17 -0.13 6.81 -4.95
CA GLU A 17 0.73 6.88 -3.77
C GLU A 17 0.98 5.49 -3.19
N ARG A 18 -0.08 4.67 -3.09
CA ARG A 18 -0.01 3.28 -2.63
C ARG A 18 0.87 2.43 -3.53
N LEU A 19 0.70 2.55 -4.86
CA LEU A 19 1.55 1.86 -5.81
C LEU A 19 3.01 2.35 -5.73
N ARG A 20 3.24 3.66 -5.61
CA ARG A 20 4.58 4.23 -5.48
C ARG A 20 5.27 3.82 -4.18
N PHE A 21 4.51 3.58 -3.12
CA PHE A 21 5.03 2.96 -1.91
C PHE A 21 5.47 1.53 -2.16
N ALA A 22 4.62 0.68 -2.76
CA ALA A 22 4.96 -0.72 -3.03
C ALA A 22 6.21 -0.88 -3.91
N ILE A 23 6.33 -0.05 -4.96
CA ILE A 23 7.52 -0.03 -5.82
C ILE A 23 8.77 0.36 -5.00
N ARG A 24 8.70 1.44 -4.21
CA ARG A 24 9.83 1.87 -3.37
C ARG A 24 10.21 0.82 -2.32
N ALA A 25 9.23 0.19 -1.68
CA ALA A 25 9.43 -0.85 -0.67
C ALA A 25 10.11 -2.10 -1.26
N SER A 26 9.89 -2.39 -2.54
CA SER A 26 10.57 -3.50 -3.23
C SER A 26 12.04 -3.23 -3.54
N GLY A 27 12.46 -1.97 -3.57
CA GLY A 27 13.79 -1.56 -4.06
C GLY A 27 13.99 -1.73 -5.57
N LEU A 28 12.94 -2.04 -6.34
CA LEU A 28 12.99 -2.23 -7.78
C LEU A 28 12.51 -0.99 -8.53
N TYR A 29 13.01 -0.79 -9.75
CA TYR A 29 12.40 0.15 -10.69
C TYR A 29 11.09 -0.44 -11.26
N THR A 30 10.18 0.43 -11.73
CA THR A 30 8.81 0.06 -12.15
C THR A 30 8.73 -1.12 -13.11
N GLY A 31 9.61 -1.18 -14.12
CA GLY A 31 9.64 -2.28 -15.08
C GLY A 31 10.01 -3.63 -14.47
N LEU A 32 11.02 -3.68 -13.60
CA LEU A 32 11.39 -4.92 -12.92
C LEU A 32 10.37 -5.31 -11.85
N PHE A 33 9.75 -4.33 -11.20
CA PHE A 33 8.64 -4.56 -10.30
C PHE A 33 7.45 -5.22 -11.02
N ALA A 34 7.07 -4.73 -12.21
CA ALA A 34 6.01 -5.32 -13.04
C ALA A 34 6.27 -6.80 -13.32
N ARG A 35 7.49 -7.12 -13.78
CA ARG A 35 7.90 -8.51 -14.04
C ARG A 35 7.88 -9.36 -12.76
N ARG A 36 8.30 -8.80 -11.62
CA ARG A 36 8.32 -9.49 -10.33
C ARG A 36 6.93 -9.91 -9.86
N ILE A 37 5.91 -9.08 -10.12
CA ILE A 37 4.49 -9.35 -9.80
C ILE A 37 3.75 -10.10 -10.92
N GLY A 38 4.48 -10.62 -11.92
CA GLY A 38 3.93 -11.44 -12.99
C GLY A 38 3.17 -10.67 -14.08
N LEU A 39 3.45 -9.39 -14.27
CA LEU A 39 2.99 -8.63 -15.44
C LEU A 39 4.01 -8.76 -16.59
N SER A 40 3.48 -8.89 -17.81
CA SER A 40 4.29 -8.87 -19.03
C SER A 40 4.76 -7.46 -19.38
N ASP A 41 3.99 -6.43 -18.98
CA ASP A 41 4.28 -5.01 -19.24
C ASP A 41 4.10 -4.17 -17.96
N SER A 42 4.84 -3.07 -17.89
CA SER A 42 4.75 -2.01 -16.89
C SER A 42 3.74 -0.91 -17.21
N GLU A 43 3.18 -0.86 -18.42
CA GLU A 43 2.16 0.12 -18.80
C GLU A 43 1.02 0.25 -17.78
N PRO A 44 0.39 -0.84 -17.27
CA PRO A 44 -0.66 -0.72 -16.25
C PRO A 44 -0.19 -0.05 -14.95
N LEU A 45 1.10 -0.17 -14.62
CA LEU A 45 1.65 0.52 -13.46
C LEU A 45 1.81 2.01 -13.72
N TYR A 46 2.23 2.39 -14.93
CA TYR A 46 2.34 3.80 -15.30
C TYR A 46 0.98 4.49 -15.39
N GLU A 47 -0.06 3.81 -15.89
CA GLU A 47 -1.43 4.33 -15.88
C GLU A 47 -1.91 4.64 -14.46
N VAL A 48 -1.63 3.75 -13.50
CA VAL A 48 -1.93 4.02 -12.09
C VAL A 48 -1.08 5.16 -11.54
N LEU A 49 0.23 5.18 -11.81
CA LEU A 49 1.15 6.22 -11.32
C LEU A 49 0.82 7.63 -11.85
N THR A 50 0.26 7.71 -13.05
CA THR A 50 -0.15 8.96 -13.72
C THR A 50 -1.63 9.29 -13.47
N GLY A 51 -2.34 8.46 -12.71
CA GLY A 51 -3.76 8.66 -12.39
C GLY A 51 -4.72 8.44 -13.55
N GLN A 52 -4.28 7.78 -14.63
CA GLN A 52 -5.12 7.40 -15.77
C GLN A 52 -5.99 6.16 -15.47
N ALA A 53 -5.54 5.29 -14.56
CA ALA A 53 -6.30 4.11 -14.12
C ALA A 53 -6.23 3.94 -12.59
N PRO A 54 -7.23 3.31 -11.96
CA PRO A 54 -7.18 2.99 -10.54
C PRO A 54 -6.32 1.77 -10.25
N LEU A 55 -5.86 1.64 -9.01
CA LEU A 55 -5.17 0.44 -8.53
C LEU A 55 -6.18 -0.70 -8.38
N THR A 56 -6.25 -1.58 -9.38
CA THR A 56 -7.26 -2.63 -9.40
C THR A 56 -7.05 -3.68 -8.29
N PRO A 57 -8.12 -4.32 -7.78
CA PRO A 57 -7.99 -5.39 -6.78
C PRO A 57 -7.17 -6.60 -7.26
N ALA A 58 -7.17 -6.86 -8.57
CA ALA A 58 -6.35 -7.91 -9.16
C ALA A 58 -4.85 -7.55 -9.08
N LEU A 59 -4.51 -6.29 -9.36
CA LEU A 59 -3.15 -5.79 -9.24
C LEU A 59 -2.69 -5.75 -7.78
N ALA A 60 -3.53 -5.28 -6.86
CA ALA A 60 -3.25 -5.29 -5.42
C ALA A 60 -2.97 -6.71 -4.89
N ARG A 61 -3.77 -7.71 -5.28
CA ARG A 61 -3.53 -9.12 -4.92
C ARG A 61 -2.20 -9.65 -5.43
N ARG A 62 -1.80 -9.31 -6.65
CA ARG A 62 -0.49 -9.71 -7.21
C ARG A 62 0.67 -9.10 -6.43
N ILE A 63 0.55 -7.82 -6.06
CA ILE A 63 1.53 -7.14 -5.23
C ILE A 63 1.63 -7.83 -3.87
N HIS A 64 0.49 -8.01 -3.17
CA HIS A 64 0.46 -8.66 -1.86
C HIS A 64 1.03 -10.09 -1.88
N ALA A 65 0.72 -10.88 -2.92
CA ALA A 65 1.27 -12.24 -3.07
C ALA A 65 2.80 -12.27 -3.17
N CYS A 66 3.43 -11.21 -3.72
CA CYS A 66 4.89 -11.10 -3.81
C CYS A 66 5.51 -10.37 -2.61
N TYR A 67 4.74 -9.52 -1.95
CA TYR A 67 5.15 -8.66 -0.84
C TYR A 67 4.13 -8.74 0.30
N PRO A 68 4.06 -9.88 1.01
CA PRO A 68 3.03 -10.12 2.04
C PRO A 68 3.13 -9.17 3.24
N GLN A 69 4.27 -8.48 3.41
CA GLN A 69 4.46 -7.43 4.41
C GLN A 69 3.67 -6.14 4.09
N ILE A 70 3.16 -5.99 2.86
CA ILE A 70 2.28 -4.90 2.48
C ILE A 70 0.85 -5.42 2.56
N ASP A 71 0.05 -4.82 3.45
CA ASP A 71 -1.32 -5.24 3.69
C ASP A 71 -2.22 -5.03 2.45
N LEU A 72 -3.06 -6.02 2.16
CA LEU A 72 -3.94 -6.00 0.98
C LEU A 72 -5.06 -4.97 1.13
N GLU A 73 -5.66 -4.86 2.32
CA GLU A 73 -6.72 -3.90 2.59
C GLU A 73 -6.18 -2.48 2.49
N TRP A 74 -4.97 -2.24 3.00
CA TRP A 74 -4.26 -0.99 2.84
C TRP A 74 -3.95 -0.66 1.37
N LEU A 75 -3.53 -1.63 0.56
CA LEU A 75 -3.33 -1.41 -0.88
C LEU A 75 -4.61 -0.99 -1.59
N MET A 76 -5.77 -1.49 -1.15
CA MET A 76 -7.06 -1.22 -1.77
C MET A 76 -7.71 0.08 -1.27
N THR A 77 -7.59 0.37 0.02
CA THR A 77 -8.35 1.44 0.68
C THR A 77 -7.47 2.60 1.14
N GLY A 78 -6.18 2.34 1.38
CA GLY A 78 -5.25 3.27 2.02
C GLY A 78 -5.42 3.36 3.53
N LEU A 79 -6.36 2.60 4.08
CA LEU A 79 -6.58 2.50 5.52
C LEU A 79 -5.72 1.36 6.04
N VAL A 80 -4.89 1.65 7.03
CA VAL A 80 -4.33 0.58 7.86
C VAL A 80 -5.50 0.20 8.76
N GLY A 81 -5.99 -1.03 8.66
CA GLY A 81 -7.04 -1.50 9.55
C GLY A 81 -6.68 -1.09 10.96
N ASP A 82 -7.53 -0.28 11.60
CA ASP A 82 -7.38 0.07 12.99
C ASP A 82 -7.45 -1.26 13.76
N ALA A 83 -6.28 -1.87 13.99
CA ALA A 83 -6.13 -2.82 15.06
C ALA A 83 -6.42 -2.01 16.31
N GLU A 84 -7.70 -2.04 16.71
CA GLU A 84 -8.13 -1.47 17.97
C GLU A 84 -7.13 -1.96 19.02
N PRO A 85 -6.48 -1.07 19.79
CA PRO A 85 -5.65 -1.53 20.89
C PRO A 85 -6.53 -2.44 21.74
N PRO A 86 -6.06 -3.65 22.12
CA PRO A 86 -6.88 -4.59 22.87
C PRO A 86 -7.43 -3.82 24.06
N ALA A 87 -8.77 -3.74 24.15
CA ALA A 87 -9.49 -2.95 25.12
C ALA A 87 -8.76 -3.06 26.46
N ALA A 88 -8.14 -1.94 26.88
CA ALA A 88 -7.45 -1.87 28.16
C ALA A 88 -8.42 -2.40 29.20
N GLY A 89 -8.00 -3.46 29.89
CA GLY A 89 -8.87 -4.32 30.67
C GLY A 89 -9.92 -3.54 31.43
N GLN A 90 -11.18 -3.93 31.24
CA GLN A 90 -12.22 -3.64 32.22
C GLN A 90 -11.68 -4.13 33.56
N SER A 91 -11.25 -3.16 34.35
CA SER A 91 -10.90 -3.37 35.75
C SER A 91 -12.24 -3.60 36.43
N ASP A 92 -12.58 -4.87 36.58
CA ASP A 92 -13.63 -5.33 37.47
C ASP A 92 -13.22 -4.87 38.89
N VAL A 93 -13.97 -3.92 39.43
CA VAL A 93 -13.93 -3.47 40.82
C VAL A 93 -15.08 -4.11 41.58
#